data_AF-K9XM42-F1
#
_entry.id   AF-K9XM42-F1
#
_cell.length_a   1.000
_cell.length_b   1.000
_cell.length_c   1.000
_cell.angle_alpha   90.00
_cell.angle_beta   90.00
_cell.angle_gamma   90.00
#
_symmetry.space_group_name_H-M   'P 1'
#
loop_
_entity.id
_entity.type
_entity.pdbx_description
1 polymer ?
#
loop_
_entity_poly.entity_id
_entity_poly.type
_entity_poly.pdbx_seq_one_letter_code
_entity_poly.pdbx_strand_id
1 'polypeptide(L)'
;MALQVEVLEQSFERVKPYANEFAASFYNNLLTDYPQLQPLFAKTDMDQQHQKLIMSLILVVSNLRNPELLKITLQNLGARHVSYGTLQQHYPMVGAALLKTFESYLGKDWTPEVKQAWADAYGVLAEMMLEGAQSAEKSSMAPSPQLNSATVSTPGLISANFPPQQESPQSIQHSESDAAVMSTSVSRPSINLKLILLIAIVAGLLGLGIFYYSRSQQDNGNIRSVTESAKII
;
A
#
# COMPACT_ATOMS: atom_id res chain seq x y z
N MET A 1 15.00 -15.77 -18.00
CA MET A 1 14.04 -16.57 -18.78
C MET A 1 12.91 -15.67 -19.22
N ALA A 2 12.31 -15.90 -20.40
CA ALA A 2 11.12 -15.17 -20.82
C ALA A 2 9.89 -15.71 -20.07
N LEU A 3 8.98 -14.84 -19.66
CA LEU A 3 7.73 -15.25 -19.00
C LEU A 3 6.80 -15.95 -19.99
N GLN A 4 6.10 -16.98 -19.52
CA GLN A 4 5.06 -17.69 -20.29
C GLN A 4 3.75 -16.90 -20.27
N VAL A 5 3.74 -15.73 -20.90
CA VAL A 5 2.69 -14.72 -20.77
C VAL A 5 1.30 -15.27 -21.10
N GLU A 6 1.18 -16.04 -22.18
CA GLU A 6 -0.11 -16.59 -22.60
C GLU A 6 -0.68 -17.61 -21.59
N VAL A 7 0.17 -18.46 -21.01
CA VAL A 7 -0.21 -19.41 -19.95
C VAL A 7 -0.73 -18.66 -18.72
N LEU A 8 -0.04 -17.58 -18.32
CA LEU A 8 -0.43 -16.73 -17.19
C LEU A 8 -1.76 -16.03 -17.45
N GLU A 9 -1.94 -15.41 -18.62
CA GLU A 9 -3.18 -14.74 -19.02
C GLU A 9 -4.37 -15.72 -19.02
N GLN A 10 -4.23 -16.87 -19.71
CA GLN A 10 -5.32 -17.85 -19.84
C GLN A 10 -5.69 -18.51 -18.50
N SER A 11 -4.70 -18.86 -17.67
CA SER A 11 -4.97 -19.45 -16.36
C SER A 11 -5.58 -18.43 -15.40
N PHE A 12 -5.16 -17.16 -15.44
CA PHE A 12 -5.78 -16.11 -14.63
C PHE A 12 -7.23 -15.85 -15.03
N GLU A 13 -7.58 -15.89 -16.32
CA GLU A 13 -8.96 -15.72 -16.78
C GLU A 13 -9.94 -16.73 -16.16
N ARG A 14 -9.48 -17.96 -15.89
CA ARG A 14 -10.29 -18.99 -15.22
C ARG A 14 -10.55 -18.70 -13.74
N VAL A 15 -9.68 -17.92 -13.11
CA VAL A 15 -9.78 -17.55 -11.67
C VAL A 15 -10.64 -16.30 -11.47
N LYS A 16 -10.68 -15.38 -12.43
CA LYS A 16 -11.40 -14.08 -12.32
C LYS A 16 -12.86 -14.17 -11.83
N PRO A 17 -13.68 -15.17 -12.23
CA PRO A 17 -15.05 -15.30 -11.70
C PRO A 17 -15.14 -15.50 -10.19
N TYR A 18 -14.05 -15.96 -9.56
CA TYR A 18 -13.97 -16.27 -8.13
C TYR A 18 -12.99 -15.34 -7.39
N ALA A 19 -12.74 -14.13 -7.91
CA ALA A 19 -11.65 -13.27 -7.44
C ALA A 19 -11.74 -12.94 -5.94
N ASN A 20 -12.96 -12.72 -5.42
CA ASN A 20 -13.17 -12.39 -4.00
C ASN A 20 -12.83 -13.59 -3.10
N GLU A 21 -13.34 -14.76 -3.45
CA GLU A 21 -13.09 -16.01 -2.74
C GLU A 21 -11.61 -16.40 -2.83
N PHE A 22 -10.99 -16.21 -4.01
CA PHE A 22 -9.57 -16.46 -4.23
C PHE A 22 -8.73 -15.61 -3.28
N ALA A 23 -9.03 -14.31 -3.17
CA ALA A 23 -8.29 -13.40 -2.29
C ALA A 23 -8.43 -13.80 -0.81
N ALA A 24 -9.65 -14.14 -0.37
CA ALA A 24 -9.90 -14.62 0.98
C ALA A 24 -9.12 -15.92 1.26
N SER A 25 -9.16 -16.88 0.32
CA SER A 25 -8.41 -18.15 0.42
C SER A 25 -6.90 -17.93 0.46
N PHE A 26 -6.38 -16.97 -0.31
CA PHE A 26 -4.97 -16.59 -0.25
C PHE A 26 -4.56 -16.13 1.15
N TYR A 27 -5.31 -15.20 1.76
CA TYR A 27 -4.98 -14.72 3.10
C TYR A 27 -5.17 -15.80 4.16
N ASN A 28 -6.19 -16.64 4.02
CA ASN A 28 -6.37 -17.80 4.89
C ASN A 28 -5.16 -18.75 4.80
N ASN A 29 -4.72 -19.10 3.59
CA ASN A 29 -3.53 -19.94 3.38
C ASN A 29 -2.27 -19.29 3.97
N LEU A 30 -2.04 -17.99 3.67
CA LEU A 30 -0.88 -17.25 4.15
C LEU A 30 -0.79 -17.21 5.68
N LEU A 31 -1.89 -16.87 6.34
CA LEU A 31 -1.90 -16.65 7.80
C LEU A 31 -2.05 -17.95 8.59
N THR A 32 -2.48 -19.03 7.95
CA THR A 32 -2.48 -20.39 8.51
C THR A 32 -1.10 -21.01 8.42
N ASP A 33 -0.46 -20.96 7.24
CA ASP A 33 0.85 -21.59 7.01
C ASP A 33 2.00 -20.78 7.65
N TYR A 34 1.81 -19.45 7.79
CA TYR A 34 2.81 -18.53 8.31
C TYR A 34 2.21 -17.58 9.37
N PRO A 35 1.83 -18.10 10.55
CA PRO A 35 1.17 -17.30 11.60
C PRO A 35 2.02 -16.13 12.09
N GLN A 36 3.35 -16.17 11.94
CA GLN A 36 4.24 -15.05 12.23
C GLN A 36 3.96 -13.78 11.41
N LEU A 37 3.20 -13.88 10.30
CA LEU A 37 2.82 -12.73 9.47
C LEU A 37 1.54 -12.04 9.99
N GLN A 38 0.76 -12.67 10.87
CA GLN A 38 -0.49 -12.10 11.41
C GLN A 38 -0.33 -10.68 11.99
N PRO A 39 0.76 -10.35 12.74
CA PRO A 39 0.94 -8.99 13.25
C PRO A 39 0.99 -7.91 12.17
N LEU A 40 1.43 -8.22 10.95
CA LEU A 40 1.45 -7.28 9.83
C LEU A 40 0.05 -6.89 9.35
N PHE A 41 -0.96 -7.70 9.66
CA PHE A 41 -2.35 -7.52 9.24
C PHE A 41 -3.30 -7.16 10.38
N ALA A 42 -2.81 -7.08 11.63
CA ALA A 42 -3.65 -6.91 12.83
C ALA A 42 -4.50 -5.64 12.84
N LYS A 43 -4.11 -4.59 12.09
CA LYS A 43 -4.83 -3.31 11.97
C LYS A 43 -5.32 -3.05 10.55
N THR A 44 -5.41 -4.10 9.74
CA THR A 44 -5.78 -4.01 8.33
C THR A 44 -7.24 -4.32 8.15
N ASP A 45 -7.94 -3.47 7.39
CA ASP A 45 -9.25 -3.81 6.84
C ASP A 45 -9.06 -4.91 5.78
N MET A 46 -9.46 -6.14 6.13
CA MET A 46 -9.21 -7.31 5.29
C MET A 46 -10.03 -7.30 4.01
N ASP A 47 -11.22 -6.71 3.99
CA ASP A 47 -12.03 -6.60 2.77
C ASP A 47 -11.34 -5.67 1.76
N GLN A 48 -10.85 -4.52 2.22
CA GLN A 48 -10.05 -3.64 1.37
C GLN A 48 -8.74 -4.30 0.94
N GLN A 49 -8.12 -5.10 1.81
CA GLN A 49 -6.89 -5.80 1.50
C GLN A 49 -7.08 -6.88 0.44
N HIS A 50 -8.21 -7.62 0.48
CA HIS A 50 -8.60 -8.56 -0.56
C HIS A 50 -8.75 -7.86 -1.91
N GLN A 51 -9.43 -6.71 -1.96
CA GLN A 51 -9.57 -5.92 -3.19
C GLN A 51 -8.22 -5.42 -3.72
N LYS A 52 -7.32 -4.96 -2.84
CA LYS A 52 -5.96 -4.55 -3.25
C LYS A 52 -5.18 -5.70 -3.89
N LEU A 53 -5.29 -6.92 -3.36
CA LEU A 53 -4.65 -8.09 -3.94
C LEU A 53 -5.19 -8.38 -5.35
N ILE A 54 -6.50 -8.42 -5.51
CA ILE A 54 -7.16 -8.68 -6.81
C ILE A 54 -6.71 -7.65 -7.85
N MET A 55 -6.76 -6.36 -7.50
CA MET A 55 -6.35 -5.28 -8.41
C MET A 55 -4.86 -5.36 -8.76
N SER A 56 -4.01 -5.77 -7.81
CA SER A 56 -2.58 -5.97 -8.07
C SER A 56 -2.35 -7.12 -9.05
N LEU A 57 -3.04 -8.25 -8.91
CA LEU A 57 -2.95 -9.38 -9.83
C LEU A 57 -3.45 -9.00 -11.23
N ILE A 58 -4.58 -8.29 -11.34
CA ILE A 58 -5.09 -7.79 -12.62
C ILE A 58 -4.07 -6.87 -13.28
N LEU A 59 -3.50 -5.92 -12.52
CA LEU A 59 -2.50 -4.98 -13.03
C LEU A 59 -1.27 -5.70 -13.58
N VAL A 60 -0.75 -6.67 -12.82
CA VAL A 60 0.41 -7.47 -13.23
C VAL A 60 0.11 -8.23 -14.51
N VAL A 61 -0.95 -9.05 -14.52
CA VAL A 61 -1.31 -9.90 -15.67
C VAL A 61 -1.55 -9.06 -16.92
N SER A 62 -2.25 -7.93 -16.78
CA SER A 62 -2.55 -7.01 -17.88
C SER A 62 -1.31 -6.28 -18.44
N ASN A 63 -0.19 -6.31 -17.74
CA ASN A 63 1.06 -5.63 -18.13
C ASN A 63 2.25 -6.59 -18.29
N LEU A 64 2.04 -7.91 -18.34
CA LEU A 64 3.11 -8.88 -18.57
C LEU A 64 3.85 -8.67 -19.90
N ARG A 65 3.20 -8.02 -20.87
CA ARG A 65 3.78 -7.65 -22.17
C ARG A 65 4.49 -6.29 -22.18
N ASN A 66 4.48 -5.58 -21.05
CA ASN A 66 5.07 -4.25 -20.87
C ASN A 66 6.12 -4.28 -19.73
N PRO A 67 7.26 -4.97 -19.92
CA PRO A 67 8.20 -5.28 -18.84
C PRO A 67 8.79 -4.04 -18.16
N GLU A 68 9.09 -2.96 -18.91
CA GLU A 68 9.63 -1.72 -18.34
C GLU A 68 8.64 -1.04 -17.38
N LEU A 69 7.37 -0.97 -17.80
CA LEU A 69 6.30 -0.37 -17.00
C LEU A 69 6.04 -1.19 -15.73
N LEU A 70 6.04 -2.51 -15.88
CA LEU A 70 5.86 -3.45 -14.79
C LEU A 70 7.01 -3.34 -13.78
N LYS A 71 8.25 -3.25 -14.25
CA LYS A 71 9.44 -3.05 -13.40
C LYS A 71 9.34 -1.78 -12.57
N ILE A 72 9.09 -0.63 -13.20
CA ILE A 72 8.95 0.66 -12.48
C ILE A 72 7.83 0.58 -11.44
N THR A 73 6.70 -0.01 -11.81
CA THR A 73 5.53 -0.15 -10.92
C THR A 73 5.87 -1.01 -9.69
N LEU A 74 6.54 -2.14 -9.88
CA LEU A 74 6.86 -3.09 -8.82
C LEU A 74 7.98 -2.59 -7.92
N GLN A 75 8.99 -1.90 -8.45
CA GLN A 75 10.01 -1.25 -7.63
C GLN A 75 9.39 -0.20 -6.69
N ASN A 76 8.51 0.65 -7.21
CA ASN A 76 7.76 1.62 -6.39
C ASN A 76 6.83 0.94 -5.37
N LEU A 77 6.26 -0.21 -5.71
CA LEU A 77 5.46 -0.99 -4.77
C LEU A 77 6.32 -1.60 -3.67
N GLY A 78 7.48 -2.16 -4.01
CA GLY A 78 8.46 -2.73 -3.06
C GLY A 78 9.00 -1.68 -2.08
N ALA A 79 9.36 -0.49 -2.57
CA ALA A 79 9.77 0.63 -1.72
C ALA A 79 8.72 0.97 -0.64
N ARG A 80 7.43 0.93 -0.99
CA ARG A 80 6.33 1.13 -0.04
C ARG A 80 6.16 -0.04 0.93
N HIS A 81 6.47 -1.26 0.53
CA HIS A 81 6.34 -2.43 1.40
C HIS A 81 7.32 -2.41 2.59
N VAL A 82 8.46 -1.72 2.44
CA VAL A 82 9.39 -1.47 3.55
C VAL A 82 8.70 -0.74 4.70
N SER A 83 7.91 0.31 4.41
CA SER A 83 7.22 1.07 5.46
C SER A 83 6.09 0.28 6.15
N TYR A 84 5.64 -0.81 5.55
CA TYR A 84 4.68 -1.74 6.15
C TYR A 84 5.37 -2.80 7.05
N GLY A 85 6.70 -2.80 7.13
CA GLY A 85 7.47 -3.81 7.86
C GLY A 85 7.66 -5.12 7.08
N THR A 86 7.53 -5.09 5.75
CA THR A 86 7.80 -6.27 4.91
C THR A 86 9.31 -6.53 4.86
N LEU A 87 9.71 -7.76 5.13
CA LEU A 87 11.09 -8.22 5.08
C LEU A 87 11.30 -9.15 3.90
N GLN A 88 12.56 -9.27 3.44
CA GLN A 88 12.91 -10.17 2.34
C GLN A 88 12.42 -11.62 2.56
N GLN A 89 12.46 -12.11 3.80
CA GLN A 89 12.00 -13.46 4.16
C GLN A 89 10.48 -13.67 3.99
N HIS A 90 9.67 -12.60 3.89
CA HIS A 90 8.22 -12.72 3.69
C HIS A 90 7.87 -13.07 2.24
N TYR A 91 8.71 -12.72 1.26
CA TYR A 91 8.42 -12.93 -0.15
C TYR A 91 8.27 -14.43 -0.50
N PRO A 92 9.17 -15.35 -0.10
CA PRO A 92 8.93 -16.77 -0.36
C PRO A 92 7.62 -17.32 0.24
N MET A 93 7.24 -16.83 1.43
CA MET A 93 6.00 -17.23 2.12
C MET A 93 4.74 -16.80 1.35
N VAL A 94 4.74 -15.56 0.86
CA VAL A 94 3.68 -15.02 0.00
C VAL A 94 3.56 -15.81 -1.30
N GLY A 95 4.69 -16.15 -1.93
CA GLY A 95 4.72 -16.94 -3.16
C GLY A 95 4.13 -18.34 -2.97
N ALA A 96 4.51 -19.02 -1.89
CA ALA A 96 3.99 -20.34 -1.56
C ALA A 96 2.46 -20.31 -1.35
N ALA A 97 1.96 -19.34 -0.57
CA ALA A 97 0.53 -19.18 -0.33
C ALA A 97 -0.24 -18.85 -1.63
N LEU A 98 0.32 -18.00 -2.49
CA LEU A 98 -0.28 -17.65 -3.77
C LEU A 98 -0.39 -18.87 -4.71
N LEU A 99 0.70 -19.64 -4.86
CA LEU A 99 0.71 -20.83 -5.70
C LEU A 99 -0.24 -21.92 -5.17
N LYS A 100 -0.29 -22.14 -3.85
CA LYS A 100 -1.26 -23.04 -3.20
C LYS A 100 -2.72 -22.62 -3.47
N THR A 101 -2.96 -21.32 -3.52
CA THR A 101 -4.29 -20.78 -3.83
C THR A 101 -4.64 -20.99 -5.31
N PHE A 102 -3.73 -20.71 -6.24
CA PHE A 102 -3.93 -21.02 -7.65
C PHE A 102 -4.21 -22.51 -7.90
N GLU A 103 -3.45 -23.40 -7.25
CA GLU A 103 -3.68 -24.84 -7.32
C GLU A 103 -5.11 -25.22 -6.93
N SER A 104 -5.61 -24.65 -5.84
CA SER A 104 -6.96 -24.94 -5.32
C SER A 104 -8.07 -24.47 -6.28
N TYR A 105 -7.87 -23.34 -6.96
CA TYR A 105 -8.89 -22.74 -7.83
C TYR A 105 -8.83 -23.22 -9.29
N LEU A 106 -7.66 -23.63 -9.77
CA LEU A 106 -7.49 -24.19 -11.11
C LEU A 106 -7.73 -25.70 -11.13
N GLY A 107 -7.52 -26.40 -10.01
CA GLY A 107 -7.78 -27.83 -9.89
C GLY A 107 -7.08 -28.63 -10.99
N LYS A 108 -7.84 -29.31 -11.84
CA LYS A 108 -7.28 -30.08 -12.98
C LYS A 108 -6.51 -29.23 -13.99
N ASP A 109 -6.79 -27.93 -14.06
CA ASP A 109 -6.11 -26.99 -14.97
C ASP A 109 -4.80 -26.47 -14.36
N TRP A 110 -4.46 -26.84 -13.12
CA TRP A 110 -3.15 -26.60 -12.50
C TRP A 110 -2.10 -27.62 -12.98
N THR A 111 -1.79 -27.56 -14.27
CA THR A 111 -0.79 -28.44 -14.89
C THR A 111 0.64 -28.08 -14.43
N PRO A 112 1.63 -28.98 -14.62
CA PRO A 112 3.03 -28.65 -14.33
C PRO A 112 3.54 -27.39 -15.06
N GLU A 113 3.08 -27.17 -16.29
CA GLU A 113 3.39 -25.97 -17.08
C GLU A 113 2.83 -24.70 -16.42
N VAL A 114 1.55 -24.72 -16.02
CA VAL A 114 0.90 -23.58 -15.35
C VAL A 114 1.58 -23.29 -14.01
N LYS A 115 1.88 -24.33 -13.23
CA LYS A 115 2.62 -24.21 -11.96
C LYS A 115 3.98 -23.55 -12.17
N GLN A 116 4.76 -24.01 -13.15
CA GLN A 116 6.07 -23.45 -13.44
C GLN A 116 5.97 -22.00 -13.91
N ALA A 117 5.00 -21.70 -14.80
CA ALA A 117 4.76 -20.35 -15.29
C ALA A 117 4.49 -19.36 -14.14
N TRP A 118 3.61 -19.71 -13.21
CA TRP A 118 3.31 -18.85 -12.05
C TRP A 118 4.46 -18.75 -11.07
N ALA A 119 5.23 -19.83 -10.86
CA ALA A 119 6.41 -19.80 -10.00
C ALA A 119 7.50 -18.88 -10.56
N ASP A 120 7.78 -18.98 -11.86
CA ASP A 120 8.75 -18.13 -12.55
C ASP A 120 8.30 -16.67 -12.55
N ALA A 121 7.03 -16.43 -12.86
CA ALA A 121 6.45 -15.09 -12.81
C ALA A 121 6.57 -14.49 -11.41
N TYR A 122 6.17 -15.22 -10.37
CA TYR A 122 6.29 -14.75 -9.00
C TYR A 122 7.74 -14.40 -8.64
N GLY A 123 8.70 -15.25 -9.01
CA GLY A 123 10.13 -15.00 -8.76
C GLY A 123 10.60 -13.67 -9.36
N VAL A 124 10.26 -13.43 -10.63
CA VAL A 124 10.62 -12.18 -11.33
C VAL A 124 9.97 -10.95 -10.67
N LEU A 125 8.68 -11.04 -10.32
CA LEU A 125 7.96 -9.93 -9.69
C LEU A 125 8.53 -9.62 -8.28
N ALA A 126 8.82 -10.66 -7.51
CA ALA A 126 9.41 -10.53 -6.18
C ALA A 126 10.80 -9.90 -6.23
N GLU A 127 11.63 -10.27 -7.21
CA GLU A 127 12.95 -9.65 -7.44
C GLU A 127 12.82 -8.15 -7.72
N MET A 128 11.93 -7.74 -8.63
CA MET A 128 11.69 -6.31 -8.91
C MET A 128 11.20 -5.54 -7.68
N MET A 129 10.34 -6.14 -6.86
CA MET A 129 9.91 -5.51 -5.61
C MET A 129 11.06 -5.41 -4.60
N LEU A 130 11.90 -6.43 -4.49
CA LEU A 130 13.07 -6.41 -3.60
C LEU A 130 14.10 -5.36 -4.01
N GLU A 131 14.34 -5.17 -5.31
CA GLU A 131 15.18 -4.08 -5.81
C GLU A 131 14.68 -2.70 -5.32
N GLY A 132 13.36 -2.49 -5.41
CA GLY A 132 12.72 -1.26 -4.93
C GLY A 132 12.82 -1.09 -3.42
N ALA A 133 12.62 -2.16 -2.65
CA ALA A 133 12.74 -2.17 -1.20
C ALA A 133 14.16 -1.81 -0.74
N GLN A 134 15.18 -2.47 -1.31
CA GLN A 134 16.58 -2.21 -0.98
C GLN A 134 17.01 -0.78 -1.33
N SER A 135 16.48 -0.23 -2.43
CA SER A 135 16.75 1.15 -2.82
C SER A 135 16.18 2.14 -1.80
N ALA A 136 14.96 1.90 -1.31
CA ALA A 136 14.34 2.74 -0.27
C ALA A 136 15.09 2.67 1.06
N GLU A 137 15.51 1.47 1.48
CA GLU A 137 16.30 1.27 2.70
C GLU A 137 17.64 2.01 2.63
N LYS A 138 18.37 1.89 1.52
CA LYS A 138 19.63 2.62 1.29
C LYS A 138 19.44 4.14 1.36
N SER A 139 18.38 4.66 0.75
CA SER A 139 18.07 6.10 0.82
C SER A 139 17.73 6.57 2.24
N SER A 140 17.11 5.72 3.06
CA SER A 140 16.81 6.04 4.46
C SER A 140 18.04 6.01 5.39
N MET A 141 19.08 5.26 5.01
CA MET A 141 20.33 5.11 5.76
C MET A 141 21.43 6.09 5.32
N ALA A 142 21.20 6.90 4.28
CA ALA A 142 22.17 7.90 3.84
C ALA A 142 22.31 9.01 4.90
N PRO A 143 23.53 9.35 5.35
CA PRO A 143 23.73 10.41 6.33
C PRO A 143 23.22 11.74 5.76
N SER A 144 22.45 12.47 6.55
CA SER A 144 22.01 13.83 6.21
C SER A 144 23.23 14.69 5.85
N PRO A 145 23.18 15.54 4.82
CA PRO A 145 24.22 16.54 4.62
C PRO A 145 24.25 17.41 5.87
N GLN A 146 25.32 17.29 6.67
CA GLN A 146 25.57 18.26 7.74
C GLN A 146 25.80 19.60 7.05
N LEU A 147 24.77 20.46 7.09
CA LEU A 147 24.89 21.87 6.77
C LEU A 147 25.84 22.46 7.82
N ASN A 148 27.12 22.42 7.50
CA ASN A 148 28.16 23.12 8.23
C ASN A 148 27.79 24.60 8.26
N SER A 149 27.38 25.06 9.45
CA SER A 149 27.21 26.45 9.79
C SER A 149 28.54 27.16 9.59
N ALA A 150 28.73 27.72 8.39
CA ALA A 150 29.83 28.61 8.09
C ALA A 150 29.68 29.85 8.98
N THR A 151 30.55 29.94 9.99
CA THR A 151 30.78 31.11 10.81
C THR A 151 31.06 32.31 9.90
N VAL A 152 30.07 33.18 9.74
CA VAL A 152 30.29 34.52 9.19
C VAL A 152 30.95 35.35 10.29
N SER A 153 32.27 35.41 10.23
CA SER A 153 33.07 36.37 10.98
C SER A 153 32.69 37.78 10.54
N THR A 154 32.19 38.59 11.47
CA THR A 154 32.06 40.05 11.29
C THR A 154 33.07 40.72 12.23
N PRO A 155 33.97 41.61 11.75
CA PRO A 155 34.94 42.27 12.63
C PRO A 155 34.38 43.54 13.28
N GLY A 156 34.39 43.56 14.61
CA GLY A 156 34.77 44.66 15.51
C GLY A 156 34.11 46.04 15.37
N LEU A 157 33.34 46.42 16.41
CA LEU A 157 33.44 47.75 17.03
C LEU A 157 33.34 47.63 18.56
N ILE A 158 34.33 48.22 19.21
CA ILE A 158 34.64 48.35 20.63
C ILE A 158 33.84 49.52 21.22
N SER A 159 33.19 49.37 22.40
CA SER A 159 33.25 50.38 23.47
C SER A 159 32.50 50.00 24.77
N ALA A 160 33.27 49.98 25.87
CA ALA A 160 33.01 50.44 27.23
C ALA A 160 31.95 49.79 28.17
N ASN A 161 32.47 49.30 29.30
CA ASN A 161 31.83 49.03 30.59
C ASN A 161 31.19 50.28 31.26
N PHE A 162 30.04 50.10 31.91
CA PHE A 162 29.64 50.81 33.15
C PHE A 162 28.62 49.96 33.97
N PRO A 163 28.76 49.79 35.30
CA PRO A 163 27.85 49.00 36.16
C PRO A 163 26.88 49.93 36.97
N PRO A 164 25.99 49.42 37.86
CA PRO A 164 24.55 49.73 37.86
C PRO A 164 24.11 50.82 38.85
N GLN A 165 22.88 51.33 38.69
CA GLN A 165 22.17 52.11 39.71
C GLN A 165 20.72 51.59 39.82
N GLN A 166 20.36 51.14 41.02
CA GLN A 166 19.00 50.87 41.47
C GLN A 166 18.27 52.19 41.75
N GLU A 167 16.99 52.27 41.40
CA GLU A 167 15.97 52.93 42.24
C GLU A 167 14.56 52.44 41.84
N SER A 168 13.75 52.16 42.85
CA SER A 168 12.28 52.01 42.85
C SER A 168 11.76 52.92 43.98
N PRO A 169 10.46 53.16 44.23
CA PRO A 169 9.22 52.74 43.53
C PRO A 169 8.20 53.90 43.34
N GLN A 170 7.06 53.67 42.68
CA GLN A 170 5.71 53.80 43.30
C GLN A 170 4.53 53.67 42.29
N SER A 171 3.53 52.94 42.79
CA SER A 171 2.11 52.75 42.45
C SER A 171 1.45 53.66 41.41
N ILE A 172 0.57 53.09 40.56
CA ILE A 172 -0.88 53.38 40.53
C ILE A 172 -1.64 52.13 40.02
N GLN A 173 -2.76 51.84 40.69
CA GLN A 173 -3.76 50.79 40.43
C GLN A 173 -4.57 51.05 39.16
N HIS A 174 -4.93 50.00 38.41
CA HIS A 174 -6.23 49.93 37.73
C HIS A 174 -6.68 48.48 37.46
N SER A 175 -7.75 48.13 38.18
CA SER A 175 -8.93 47.33 37.86
C SER A 175 -8.89 46.18 36.83
N GLU A 176 -9.35 45.04 37.36
CA GLU A 176 -10.02 43.90 36.72
C GLU A 176 -10.72 44.18 35.38
N SER A 177 -10.56 43.24 34.44
CA SER A 177 -11.71 42.58 33.83
C SER A 177 -11.34 41.21 33.31
N ASP A 178 -12.22 40.27 33.63
CA ASP A 178 -12.21 38.87 33.29
C ASP A 178 -12.04 38.60 31.79
N ALA A 179 -11.09 37.71 31.48
CA ALA A 179 -11.30 36.69 30.46
C ALA A 179 -10.39 35.52 30.80
N ALA A 180 -10.89 34.62 31.65
CA ALA A 180 -10.40 33.26 31.72
C ALA A 180 -10.51 32.63 30.33
N VAL A 181 -9.45 32.73 29.53
CA VAL A 181 -9.27 31.86 28.36
C VAL A 181 -8.93 30.50 28.92
N MET A 182 -9.99 29.78 29.28
CA MET A 182 -10.02 28.35 29.47
C MET A 182 -9.47 27.73 28.20
N SER A 183 -8.15 27.54 28.17
CA SER A 183 -7.50 26.67 27.20
C SER A 183 -7.85 25.25 27.58
N THR A 184 -9.11 24.86 27.33
CA THR A 184 -9.42 23.46 27.10
C THR A 184 -8.61 23.08 25.89
N SER A 185 -7.43 22.51 26.14
CA SER A 185 -6.75 21.61 25.23
C SER A 185 -7.73 20.49 24.93
N VAL A 186 -8.64 20.74 23.98
CA VAL A 186 -9.38 19.71 23.28
C VAL A 186 -8.30 18.93 22.57
N SER A 187 -8.04 17.73 23.09
CA SER A 187 -7.21 16.73 22.46
C SER A 187 -7.62 16.62 20.99
N ARG A 188 -6.83 17.24 20.10
CA ARG A 188 -7.03 17.11 18.65
C ARG A 188 -6.91 15.62 18.35
N PRO A 189 -7.92 14.96 17.75
CA PRO A 189 -7.68 13.65 17.17
C PRO A 189 -6.57 13.85 16.13
N SER A 190 -5.48 13.09 16.29
CA SER A 190 -4.38 13.04 15.33
C SER A 190 -4.96 12.61 13.98
N ILE A 191 -5.26 13.59 13.12
CA ILE A 191 -5.71 13.31 11.77
C ILE A 191 -4.50 12.76 11.00
N ASN A 192 -4.41 11.43 10.93
CA ASN A 192 -3.54 10.71 10.01
C ASN A 192 -4.05 10.96 8.57
N LEU A 193 -3.76 12.14 8.04
CA LEU A 193 -4.29 12.65 6.76
C LEU A 193 -3.25 12.62 5.62
N LYS A 194 -2.03 12.14 5.86
CA LYS A 194 -1.00 12.05 4.82
C LYS A 194 -1.01 10.64 4.19
N LEU A 195 -1.76 10.55 3.09
CA LEU A 195 -1.56 9.65 1.95
C LEU A 195 -2.32 8.32 1.90
N ILE A 196 -3.61 8.41 2.22
CA ILE A 196 -4.70 7.63 1.60
C ILE A 196 -4.88 7.99 0.09
N LEU A 197 -3.86 8.55 -0.56
CA LEU A 197 -3.98 9.21 -1.87
C LEU A 197 -2.85 8.80 -2.82
N LEU A 198 -2.83 7.52 -3.22
CA LEU A 198 -2.42 7.14 -4.58
C LEU A 198 -2.93 5.73 -4.94
N ILE A 199 -4.25 5.61 -5.00
CA ILE A 199 -4.89 4.65 -5.89
C ILE A 199 -4.45 5.01 -7.33
N ALA A 200 -4.05 4.04 -8.14
CA ALA A 200 -4.16 4.10 -9.62
C ALA A 200 -3.32 5.12 -10.45
N ILE A 201 -1.99 5.16 -10.33
CA ILE A 201 -1.16 5.71 -11.44
C ILE A 201 -0.16 4.62 -11.84
N VAL A 202 -0.62 3.49 -12.39
CA VAL A 202 -0.61 3.21 -13.85
C VAL A 202 -1.94 2.62 -14.37
N ALA A 203 -3.08 2.92 -13.73
CA ALA A 203 -4.40 2.73 -14.38
C ALA A 203 -4.91 4.02 -15.06
N GLY A 204 -4.08 5.07 -15.09
CA GLY A 204 -4.31 6.34 -15.78
C GLY A 204 -3.97 6.34 -17.28
N LEU A 205 -3.91 5.17 -17.93
CA LEU A 205 -3.82 5.09 -19.41
C LEU A 205 -4.87 4.20 -20.07
N LEU A 206 -5.81 3.58 -19.34
CA LEU A 206 -6.90 2.78 -19.95
C LEU A 206 -8.22 2.92 -19.17
N GLY A 207 -8.68 4.16 -19.03
CA GLY A 207 -9.93 4.54 -18.37
C GLY A 207 -11.22 4.09 -19.07
N LEU A 208 -11.35 2.85 -19.52
CA LEU A 208 -12.62 2.31 -20.05
C LEU A 208 -13.09 0.98 -19.41
N GLY A 209 -12.19 0.16 -18.84
CA GLY A 209 -12.57 -1.18 -18.38
C GLY A 209 -13.25 -1.27 -17.01
N ILE A 210 -12.84 -0.42 -16.07
CA ILE A 210 -13.24 -0.53 -14.65
C ILE A 210 -14.70 -0.10 -14.43
N PHE A 211 -15.22 0.84 -15.23
CA PHE A 211 -16.63 1.24 -15.16
C PHE A 211 -17.59 0.14 -15.68
N TYR A 212 -17.14 -0.68 -16.64
CA TYR A 212 -17.98 -1.73 -17.24
C TYR A 212 -18.12 -2.96 -16.32
N TYR A 213 -17.06 -3.32 -15.59
CA TYR A 213 -17.05 -4.51 -14.74
C TYR A 213 -17.90 -4.38 -13.47
N SER A 214 -17.98 -3.18 -12.88
CA SER A 214 -18.83 -2.94 -11.71
C SER A 214 -20.33 -2.88 -12.06
N ARG A 215 -20.67 -2.39 -13.27
CA ARG A 215 -22.06 -2.32 -13.75
C ARG A 215 -22.65 -3.71 -14.04
N SER A 216 -21.87 -4.64 -14.60
CA SER A 216 -22.39 -5.96 -15.01
C SER A 216 -22.74 -6.88 -13.83
N GLN A 217 -22.05 -6.74 -12.69
CA GLN A 217 -22.35 -7.53 -11.49
C GLN A 217 -23.64 -7.07 -10.78
N GLN A 218 -24.00 -5.79 -10.93
CA GLN A 218 -25.24 -5.27 -10.36
C GLN A 218 -26.49 -5.72 -11.12
N ASP A 219 -26.36 -5.95 -12.44
CA ASP A 219 -27.47 -6.37 -13.31
C ASP A 219 -27.76 -7.88 -13.21
N ASN A 220 -26.72 -8.71 -13.05
CA ASN A 220 -26.87 -10.17 -12.95
C ASN A 220 -27.46 -10.65 -11.60
N GLY A 221 -27.38 -9.83 -10.55
CA GLY A 221 -27.99 -10.12 -9.25
C GLY A 221 -29.52 -9.97 -9.22
N ASN A 222 -30.11 -9.27 -10.20
CA ASN A 222 -31.53 -8.89 -10.19
C ASN A 222 -32.42 -9.72 -11.13
N ILE A 223 -31.87 -10.58 -11.99
CA ILE A 223 -32.64 -11.34 -13.00
C ILE A 223 -33.08 -12.73 -12.53
N ARG A 224 -32.72 -13.17 -11.31
CA ARG A 224 -33.12 -14.49 -10.77
C ARG A 224 -34.37 -14.51 -9.85
N SER A 225 -35.12 -13.41 -9.72
CA SER A 225 -36.34 -13.41 -8.88
C SER A 225 -37.67 -13.22 -9.63
N VAL A 226 -37.70 -13.18 -10.97
CA VAL A 226 -38.93 -12.83 -11.74
C VAL A 226 -39.43 -13.93 -12.69
N THR A 227 -38.86 -15.14 -12.69
CA THR A 227 -39.34 -16.24 -13.56
C THR A 227 -39.95 -17.45 -12.86
N GLU A 228 -40.52 -17.26 -11.66
CA GLU A 228 -41.25 -18.32 -10.94
C GLU A 228 -42.66 -17.89 -10.47
N SER A 229 -43.48 -17.36 -11.39
CA SER A 229 -44.91 -17.08 -11.11
C SER A 229 -45.83 -17.16 -12.34
N ALA A 230 -45.56 -18.05 -13.30
CA ALA A 230 -46.49 -18.28 -14.42
C ALA A 230 -46.62 -19.77 -14.75
N LYS A 231 -47.12 -20.56 -13.78
CA LYS A 231 -47.66 -21.89 -14.09
C LYS A 231 -48.60 -22.46 -13.03
N ILE A 232 -49.64 -21.74 -12.60
CA ILE A 232 -50.86 -22.36 -12.07
C ILE A 232 -52.07 -21.50 -12.48
N ILE A 233 -53.13 -22.21 -12.90
CA ILE A 233 -54.47 -21.80 -13.35
C ILE A 233 -54.60 -21.57 -14.85
#